data_AF-A0A512M2N8-F1
#
_entry.id   AF-A0A512M2N8-F1
#
_cell.length_a   1.000
_cell.length_b   1.000
_cell.length_c   1.000
_cell.angle_alpha   90.00
_cell.angle_beta   90.00
_cell.angle_gamma   90.00
#
_symmetry.space_group_name_H-M   'P 1'
#
loop_
_entity.id
_entity.type
_entity.pdbx_description
1 polymer ?
#
loop_
_entity_poly.entity_id
_entity_poly.type
_entity_poly.pdbx_seq_one_letter_code
_entity_poly.pdbx_strand_id
1 'polypeptide(L)'
;MAKAPKDTSAEPNTNKIAEARARNLDLAIQQIQKDYGEGSILRMVGDHKVDVAVIPTGNLLIDQALGVGGFARGRIVEVYGPESSGKTTLTLTAVAQAQRAGGLAAFIDVEHALDSNYARRLGVKMDEMLVSQPGSGEEALRICETLVRSNALDIIVIDSVAALVTRQELEGEIGDSTVGAQARLMSAALRKLTAIISKARTCVIFTNQIREKIGVMFGNPETTPGGKALKFYASVRVDIRRIGAIKSSDGTVTGNRTKVKVVKNKLAPPYTEAEFDIMYNEGISNVGSMLDLAMEFDILQKRGSWISYKGSQLAQGRDAAKEALKADAALYADIEEAVKAKLAEKGISTGGGGGSAE
;
A
#
# COMPACT_ATOMS: atom_id res chain seq x y z
N MET A 1 13.75 77.99 -22.26
CA MET A 1 14.27 76.66 -22.67
C MET A 1 14.32 75.79 -21.43
N ALA A 2 13.46 74.78 -21.37
CA ALA A 2 13.25 73.93 -20.20
C ALA A 2 14.40 72.94 -20.01
N LYS A 3 14.86 72.77 -18.76
CA LYS A 3 15.85 71.77 -18.36
C LYS A 3 15.10 70.49 -18.01
N ALA A 4 15.37 69.40 -18.73
CA ALA A 4 14.77 68.08 -18.48
C ALA A 4 15.17 67.54 -17.10
N PRO A 5 14.31 66.76 -16.40
CA PRO A 5 14.65 66.12 -15.15
C PRO A 5 15.54 64.89 -15.40
N LYS A 6 16.56 64.72 -14.56
CA LYS A 6 17.40 63.51 -14.49
C LYS A 6 16.58 62.34 -13.98
N ASP A 7 16.55 61.27 -14.76
CA ASP A 7 16.06 59.97 -14.37
C ASP A 7 17.04 59.33 -13.37
N THR A 8 16.70 59.36 -12.08
CA THR A 8 17.45 58.65 -11.03
C THR A 8 16.91 57.23 -10.93
N SER A 9 17.62 56.30 -11.54
CA SER A 9 17.47 54.86 -11.37
C SER A 9 17.42 54.46 -9.89
N ALA A 10 16.31 53.83 -9.50
CA ALA A 10 16.03 53.37 -8.15
C ALA A 10 16.36 51.87 -8.00
N GLU A 11 17.64 51.51 -7.87
CA GLU A 11 18.04 50.11 -7.55
C GLU A 11 19.15 49.92 -6.48
N PRO A 12 19.09 50.51 -5.26
CA PRO A 12 19.93 50.02 -4.15
C PRO A 12 19.15 49.45 -2.94
N ASN A 13 17.83 49.59 -2.88
CA ASN A 13 17.06 49.36 -1.63
C ASN A 13 16.40 47.97 -1.55
N THR A 14 16.19 47.29 -2.67
CA THR A 14 15.58 45.96 -2.74
C THR A 14 16.50 44.86 -2.19
N ASN A 15 17.81 44.95 -2.43
CA ASN A 15 18.79 43.96 -1.95
C ASN A 15 18.93 43.95 -0.43
N LYS A 16 18.95 45.14 0.21
CA LYS A 16 19.05 45.24 1.68
C LYS A 16 17.83 44.65 2.39
N ILE A 17 16.63 44.82 1.81
CA ILE A 17 15.38 44.25 2.36
C ILE A 17 15.36 42.73 2.21
N ALA A 18 15.83 42.21 1.06
CA ALA A 18 15.94 40.77 0.84
C ALA A 18 16.94 40.11 1.81
N GLU A 19 18.10 40.73 2.03
CA GLU A 19 19.08 40.26 3.01
C GLU A 19 18.56 40.28 4.45
N ALA A 20 17.84 41.34 4.85
CA ALA A 20 17.24 41.43 6.17
C ALA A 20 16.16 40.34 6.38
N ARG A 21 15.35 40.06 5.35
CA ARG A 21 14.36 38.96 5.37
C ARG A 21 15.03 37.60 5.47
N ALA A 22 16.13 37.36 4.74
CA ALA A 22 16.87 36.11 4.79
C ALA A 22 17.45 35.87 6.20
N ARG A 23 18.09 36.88 6.79
CA ARG A 23 18.63 36.79 8.16
C ARG A 23 17.55 36.52 9.20
N ASN A 24 16.41 37.22 9.12
CA ASN A 24 15.29 36.99 10.04
C ASN A 24 14.69 35.58 9.88
N LEU A 25 14.63 35.08 8.65
CA LEU A 25 14.18 33.72 8.37
C LEU A 25 15.14 32.68 8.96
N ASP A 26 16.45 32.87 8.84
CA ASP A 26 17.44 31.95 9.39
C ASP A 26 17.42 31.93 10.93
N LEU A 27 17.24 33.10 11.56
CA LEU A 27 17.05 33.17 13.01
C LEU A 27 15.78 32.44 13.47
N ALA A 28 14.68 32.59 12.73
CA ALA A 28 13.45 31.88 13.03
C ALA A 28 13.61 30.36 12.86
N ILE A 29 14.32 29.90 11.81
CA ILE A 29 14.64 28.49 11.58
C ILE A 29 15.48 27.93 12.73
N GLN A 30 16.54 28.64 13.14
CA GLN A 30 17.40 28.23 14.26
C GLN A 30 16.63 28.15 15.57
N GLN A 31 15.74 29.11 15.83
CA GLN A 31 14.90 29.10 17.03
C GLN A 31 13.96 27.90 17.03
N ILE A 32 13.31 27.61 15.90
CA ILE A 32 12.44 26.44 15.75
C ILE A 32 13.23 25.13 15.95
N GLN A 33 14.42 25.02 15.38
CA GLN A 33 15.28 23.85 15.56
C GLN A 33 15.74 23.68 17.02
N LYS A 34 16.00 24.77 17.73
CA LYS A 34 16.36 24.74 19.16
C LYS A 34 15.17 24.30 20.03
N ASP A 35 13.98 24.81 19.76
CA ASP A 35 12.79 24.55 20.58
C ASP A 35 12.16 23.17 20.29
N TYR A 36 12.25 22.69 19.05
CA TYR A 36 11.52 21.50 18.58
C TYR A 36 12.42 20.40 17.95
N GLY A 37 13.74 20.59 17.91
CA GLY A 37 14.73 19.65 17.38
C GLY A 37 15.12 19.92 15.92
N GLU A 38 16.31 19.46 15.50
CA GLU A 38 16.90 19.77 14.18
C GLU A 38 16.01 19.42 12.97
N GLY A 39 15.17 18.39 13.07
CA GLY A 39 14.26 17.95 12.00
C GLY A 39 12.88 18.61 11.98
N SER A 40 12.62 19.60 12.85
CA SER A 40 11.30 20.26 12.98
C SER A 40 10.96 21.19 11.81
N ILE A 41 11.98 21.73 11.14
CA ILE A 41 11.84 22.56 9.94
C ILE A 41 13.04 22.31 9.02
N LEU A 42 12.76 22.00 7.76
CA LEU A 42 13.78 21.73 6.74
C LEU A 42 13.47 22.57 5.49
N ARG A 43 14.50 23.18 4.90
CA ARG A 43 14.37 23.79 3.58
C ARG A 43 14.37 22.65 2.55
N MET A 44 13.28 22.49 1.80
CA MET A 44 13.24 21.55 0.68
C MET A 44 14.10 22.14 -0.45
N VAL A 45 15.23 21.51 -0.77
CA VAL A 45 16.12 21.94 -1.85
C VAL A 45 15.89 21.03 -3.07
N GLY A 46 15.31 21.56 -4.15
CA GLY A 46 15.09 20.80 -5.41
C GLY A 46 13.94 19.79 -5.38
N ASP A 47 13.79 19.03 -6.48
CA ASP A 47 12.86 17.89 -6.62
C ASP A 47 13.37 16.67 -5.84
N HIS A 48 13.52 16.79 -4.52
CA HIS A 48 13.69 15.61 -3.69
C HIS A 48 12.35 14.85 -3.67
N LYS A 49 12.21 13.87 -4.58
CA LYS A 49 11.35 12.72 -4.28
C LYS A 49 11.83 12.19 -2.94
N VAL A 50 11.04 12.39 -1.89
CA VAL A 50 11.31 11.78 -0.59
C VAL A 50 11.47 10.29 -0.87
N ASP A 51 12.65 9.74 -0.64
CA ASP A 51 12.91 8.33 -0.85
C ASP A 51 12.13 7.57 0.23
N VAL A 52 10.91 7.18 -0.12
CA VAL A 52 9.98 6.54 0.80
C VAL A 52 10.31 5.07 0.79
N ALA A 53 10.95 4.59 1.85
CA ALA A 53 11.16 3.17 2.05
C ALA A 53 9.81 2.42 1.98
N VAL A 54 9.76 1.35 1.18
CA VAL A 54 8.55 0.56 0.94
C VAL A 54 8.74 -0.89 1.39
N ILE A 55 7.61 -1.57 1.62
CA ILE A 55 7.51 -3.01 1.77
C ILE A 55 6.87 -3.53 0.49
N PRO A 56 7.58 -4.32 -0.34
CA PRO A 56 6.99 -4.91 -1.54
C PRO A 56 5.74 -5.71 -1.20
N THR A 57 4.75 -5.71 -2.08
CA THR A 57 3.54 -6.55 -1.91
C THR A 57 3.82 -8.02 -2.21
N GLY A 58 4.96 -8.30 -2.85
CA GLY A 58 5.34 -9.63 -3.30
C GLY A 58 4.86 -9.93 -4.71
N ASN A 59 4.19 -8.97 -5.36
CA ASN A 59 3.70 -9.08 -6.72
C ASN A 59 4.03 -7.83 -7.55
N LEU A 60 4.77 -8.02 -8.65
CA LEU A 60 5.27 -6.93 -9.49
C LEU A 60 4.16 -6.04 -10.08
N LEU A 61 3.02 -6.61 -10.47
CA LEU A 61 1.91 -5.82 -11.04
C LEU A 61 1.32 -4.88 -9.99
N ILE A 62 1.15 -5.36 -8.76
CA ILE A 62 0.62 -4.54 -7.66
C ILE A 62 1.64 -3.47 -7.28
N ASP A 63 2.93 -3.83 -7.18
CA ASP A 63 4.01 -2.90 -6.87
C ASP A 63 4.14 -1.79 -7.94
N GLN A 64 3.98 -2.14 -9.22
CA GLN A 64 3.90 -1.19 -10.33
C GLN A 64 2.66 -0.29 -10.22
N ALA A 65 1.48 -0.85 -9.95
CA ALA A 65 0.27 -0.06 -9.77
C ALA A 65 0.41 0.92 -8.59
N LEU A 66 1.09 0.55 -7.51
CA LEU A 66 1.37 1.45 -6.39
C LEU A 66 2.33 2.59 -6.77
N GLY A 67 3.13 2.43 -7.83
CA GLY A 67 4.02 3.45 -8.41
C GLY A 67 5.28 3.74 -7.60
N VAL A 68 5.35 3.27 -6.35
CA VAL A 68 6.53 3.34 -5.46
C VAL A 68 7.12 1.97 -5.15
N GLY A 69 6.63 0.91 -5.80
CA GLY A 69 7.18 -0.44 -5.65
C GLY A 69 6.71 -1.21 -4.42
N GLY A 70 5.70 -0.72 -3.69
CA GLY A 70 5.15 -1.42 -2.52
C GLY A 70 4.37 -0.52 -1.57
N PHE A 71 4.02 -1.04 -0.39
CA PHE A 71 3.38 -0.27 0.67
C PHE A 71 4.41 0.54 1.45
N ALA A 72 4.21 1.85 1.51
CA ALA A 72 5.14 2.76 2.17
C ALA A 72 5.19 2.59 3.70
N ARG A 73 6.42 2.58 4.21
CA ARG A 73 6.73 2.66 5.63
C ARG A 73 6.38 4.03 6.20
N GLY A 74 5.97 4.03 7.47
CA GLY A 74 5.54 5.23 8.17
C GLY A 74 4.21 5.79 7.67
N ARG A 75 3.43 5.00 6.92
CA ARG A 75 2.15 5.42 6.34
C ARG A 75 1.03 4.46 6.73
N ILE A 76 -0.18 5.01 6.71
CA ILE A 76 -1.43 4.27 6.83
C ILE A 76 -1.88 3.86 5.43
N VAL A 77 -2.25 2.59 5.27
CA VAL A 77 -2.82 2.01 4.06
C VAL A 77 -4.21 1.46 4.39
N GLU A 78 -5.19 1.67 3.52
CA GLU A 78 -6.49 0.98 3.61
C GLU A 78 -6.64 0.02 2.43
N VAL A 79 -6.87 -1.26 2.71
CA VAL A 79 -7.22 -2.27 1.70
C VAL A 79 -8.67 -2.66 1.91
N TYR A 80 -9.56 -2.29 1.00
CA TYR A 80 -10.98 -2.54 1.15
C TYR A 80 -11.58 -3.22 -0.08
N GLY A 81 -12.69 -3.92 0.11
CA GLY A 81 -13.30 -4.70 -0.95
C GLY A 81 -14.40 -5.64 -0.45
N PRO A 82 -15.13 -6.30 -1.37
CA PRO A 82 -16.12 -7.32 -1.04
C PRO A 82 -15.54 -8.46 -0.20
N GLU A 83 -16.41 -9.26 0.41
CA GLU A 83 -16.00 -10.52 1.02
C GLU A 83 -15.31 -11.43 0.02
N SER A 84 -14.35 -12.23 0.48
CA SER A 84 -13.57 -13.16 -0.36
C SER A 84 -12.85 -12.51 -1.56
N SER A 85 -12.64 -11.19 -1.55
CA SER A 85 -11.94 -10.49 -2.64
C SER A 85 -10.41 -10.62 -2.58
N GLY A 86 -9.86 -11.16 -1.48
CA GLY A 86 -8.42 -11.34 -1.29
C GLY A 86 -7.74 -10.29 -0.41
N LYS A 87 -8.49 -9.46 0.33
CA LYS A 87 -7.94 -8.44 1.26
C LYS A 87 -6.86 -9.02 2.19
N THR A 88 -7.23 -10.03 2.99
CA THR A 88 -6.34 -10.69 3.94
C THR A 88 -5.19 -11.42 3.24
N THR A 89 -5.41 -11.95 2.03
CA THR A 89 -4.31 -12.55 1.25
C THR A 89 -3.28 -11.50 0.83
N LEU A 90 -3.72 -10.32 0.36
CA LEU A 90 -2.82 -9.22 0.00
C LEU A 90 -2.06 -8.67 1.22
N THR A 91 -2.71 -8.59 2.38
CA THR A 91 -2.03 -8.12 3.60
C THR A 91 -1.03 -9.16 4.14
N LEU A 92 -1.39 -10.44 4.15
CA LEU A 92 -0.49 -11.51 4.58
C LEU A 92 0.71 -11.68 3.66
N THR A 93 0.54 -11.49 2.35
CA THR A 93 1.68 -11.49 1.40
C THR A 93 2.63 -10.32 1.67
N ALA A 94 2.12 -9.11 1.93
CA ALA A 94 2.94 -7.97 2.35
C ALA A 94 3.66 -8.23 3.69
N VAL A 95 3.00 -8.90 4.65
CA VAL A 95 3.63 -9.33 5.91
C VAL A 95 4.78 -10.31 5.65
N ALA A 96 4.56 -11.32 4.80
CA ALA A 96 5.59 -12.29 4.43
C ALA A 96 6.80 -11.59 3.78
N GLN A 97 6.57 -10.57 2.94
CA GLN A 97 7.66 -9.77 2.35
C GLN A 97 8.44 -8.97 3.39
N ALA A 98 7.75 -8.35 4.36
CA ALA A 98 8.41 -7.64 5.46
C ALA A 98 9.30 -8.59 6.28
N GLN A 99 8.78 -9.77 6.65
CA GLN A 99 9.54 -10.78 7.39
C GLN A 99 10.71 -11.35 6.59
N ARG A 100 10.53 -11.54 5.27
CA ARG A 100 11.62 -11.99 4.38
C ARG A 100 12.77 -10.99 4.32
N ALA A 101 12.47 -9.70 4.46
CA ALA A 101 13.47 -8.64 4.56
C ALA A 101 14.08 -8.50 5.98
N GLY A 102 13.78 -9.43 6.89
CA GLY A 102 14.26 -9.40 8.28
C GLY A 102 13.46 -8.49 9.21
N GLY A 103 12.34 -7.93 8.74
CA GLY A 103 11.46 -7.07 9.51
C GLY A 103 10.52 -7.82 10.44
N LEU A 104 9.99 -7.13 11.45
CA LEU A 104 9.02 -7.66 12.39
C LEU A 104 7.59 -7.23 12.02
N ALA A 105 6.64 -8.14 12.23
CA ALA A 105 5.25 -7.95 11.86
C ALA A 105 4.29 -8.21 13.02
N ALA A 106 3.19 -7.47 13.06
CA ALA A 106 2.06 -7.77 13.93
C ALA A 106 0.73 -7.82 13.16
N PHE A 107 -0.16 -8.68 13.63
CA PHE A 107 -1.51 -8.86 13.10
C PHE A 107 -2.52 -8.74 14.24
N ILE A 108 -3.37 -7.73 14.14
CA ILE A 108 -4.47 -7.48 15.08
C ILE A 108 -5.73 -8.05 14.41
N ASP A 109 -6.07 -9.28 14.78
CA ASP A 109 -7.19 -10.07 14.26
C ASP A 109 -8.45 -9.76 15.08
N VAL A 110 -9.18 -8.74 14.66
CA VAL A 110 -10.46 -8.32 15.26
C VAL A 110 -11.62 -9.15 14.71
N GLU A 111 -11.48 -9.73 13.52
CA GLU A 111 -12.49 -10.64 12.95
C GLU A 111 -12.41 -12.06 13.51
N HIS A 112 -11.36 -12.40 14.27
CA HIS A 112 -11.09 -13.75 14.78
C HIS A 112 -11.07 -14.81 13.66
N ALA A 113 -10.59 -14.43 12.47
CA ALA A 113 -10.72 -15.20 11.24
C ALA A 113 -9.37 -15.56 10.60
N LEU A 114 -8.26 -15.28 11.27
CA LEU A 114 -6.93 -15.59 10.75
C LEU A 114 -6.65 -17.10 10.72
N ASP A 115 -6.54 -17.68 9.52
CA ASP A 115 -6.06 -19.04 9.31
C ASP A 115 -4.52 -19.09 9.31
N SER A 116 -3.94 -19.65 10.38
CA SER A 116 -2.50 -19.79 10.55
C SER A 116 -1.84 -20.73 9.52
N ASN A 117 -2.54 -21.77 9.07
CA ASN A 117 -2.02 -22.70 8.05
C ASN A 117 -1.96 -22.01 6.69
N TYR A 118 -3.01 -21.27 6.34
CA TYR A 118 -3.02 -20.49 5.10
C TYR A 118 -1.93 -19.41 5.13
N ALA A 119 -1.78 -18.67 6.24
CA ALA A 119 -0.72 -17.68 6.39
C ALA A 119 0.69 -18.28 6.21
N ARG A 120 0.98 -19.46 6.80
CA ARG A 120 2.25 -20.16 6.58
C ARG A 120 2.48 -20.52 5.11
N ARG A 121 1.44 -20.95 4.39
CA ARG A 121 1.54 -21.23 2.94
C ARG A 121 1.87 -19.99 2.12
N LEU A 122 1.39 -18.81 2.54
CA LEU A 122 1.75 -17.52 1.93
C LEU A 122 3.17 -17.06 2.28
N GLY A 123 3.92 -17.83 3.06
CA GLY A 123 5.29 -17.51 3.48
C GLY A 123 5.38 -16.67 4.75
N VAL A 124 4.28 -16.49 5.48
CA VAL A 124 4.29 -15.81 6.79
C VAL A 124 4.96 -16.72 7.82
N LYS A 125 5.99 -16.20 8.48
CA LYS A 125 6.64 -16.84 9.62
C LYS A 125 5.78 -16.60 10.86
N MET A 126 4.78 -17.45 11.06
CA MET A 126 3.82 -17.30 12.15
C MET A 126 4.46 -17.32 13.54
N ASP A 127 5.56 -18.04 13.72
CA ASP A 127 6.25 -18.14 15.02
C ASP A 127 7.00 -16.85 15.39
N GLU A 128 7.25 -15.98 14.41
CA GLU A 128 7.89 -14.66 14.56
C GLU A 128 6.85 -13.52 14.52
N MET A 129 5.59 -13.79 14.14
CA MET A 129 4.56 -12.77 13.99
C MET A 129 3.80 -12.56 15.30
N LEU A 130 3.68 -11.32 15.75
CA LEU A 130 2.83 -10.98 16.89
C LEU A 130 1.37 -11.04 16.47
N VAL A 131 0.55 -11.85 17.13
CA VAL A 131 -0.89 -11.93 16.87
C VAL A 131 -1.66 -11.47 18.11
N SER A 132 -2.63 -10.58 17.91
CA SER A 132 -3.51 -10.10 18.96
C SER A 132 -4.97 -10.24 18.55
N GLN A 133 -5.79 -10.76 19.46
CA GLN A 133 -7.23 -10.89 19.31
C GLN A 133 -7.92 -10.03 20.40
N PRO A 134 -8.10 -8.72 20.16
CA PRO A 134 -8.60 -7.79 21.15
C PRO A 134 -10.10 -7.97 21.40
N GLY A 135 -10.56 -7.68 22.62
CA GLY A 135 -11.98 -7.76 22.98
C GLY A 135 -12.80 -6.53 22.59
N SER A 136 -12.16 -5.43 22.14
CA SER A 136 -12.85 -4.19 21.73
C SER A 136 -12.03 -3.37 20.73
N GLY A 137 -12.70 -2.49 19.99
CA GLY A 137 -12.05 -1.57 19.05
C GLY A 137 -11.09 -0.59 19.74
N GLU A 138 -11.42 -0.12 20.95
CA GLU A 138 -10.50 0.71 21.74
C GLU A 138 -9.22 -0.04 22.10
N GLU A 139 -9.35 -1.31 22.49
CA GLU A 139 -8.22 -2.17 22.84
C GLU A 139 -7.35 -2.44 21.62
N ALA A 140 -7.95 -2.81 20.49
CA ALA A 140 -7.25 -3.02 19.22
C ALA A 140 -6.37 -1.81 18.84
N LEU A 141 -6.94 -0.60 18.93
CA LEU A 141 -6.23 0.64 18.57
C LEU A 141 -5.17 1.04 19.60
N ARG A 142 -5.35 0.72 20.89
CA ARG A 142 -4.32 0.91 21.93
C ARG A 142 -3.15 -0.05 21.76
N ILE A 143 -3.44 -1.30 21.41
CA ILE A 143 -2.40 -2.29 21.08
C ILE A 143 -1.61 -1.80 19.87
N CYS A 144 -2.28 -1.37 18.80
CA CYS A 144 -1.62 -0.75 17.65
C CYS A 144 -0.76 0.45 18.07
N GLU A 145 -1.27 1.36 18.90
CA GLU A 145 -0.49 2.51 19.38
C GLU A 145 0.79 2.09 20.11
N THR A 146 0.68 1.11 21.02
CA THR A 146 1.79 0.61 21.83
C THR A 146 2.86 -0.05 20.95
N LEU A 147 2.40 -0.89 20.01
CA LEU A 147 3.26 -1.57 19.05
C LEU A 147 4.00 -0.57 18.14
N VAL A 148 3.33 0.46 17.64
CA VAL A 148 3.98 1.53 16.86
C VAL A 148 5.01 2.29 17.69
N ARG A 149 4.69 2.63 18.95
CA ARG A 149 5.60 3.36 19.85
C ARG A 149 6.86 2.59 20.23
N SER A 150 6.85 1.26 20.10
CA SER A 150 8.06 0.44 20.29
C SER A 150 9.14 0.75 19.25
N ASN A 151 8.76 1.30 18.08
CA ASN A 151 9.62 1.49 16.90
C ASN A 151 10.31 0.20 16.42
N ALA A 152 9.84 -0.98 16.85
CA ALA A 152 10.43 -2.26 16.50
C ALA A 152 9.76 -2.93 15.30
N LEU A 153 8.51 -2.56 14.97
CA LEU A 153 7.74 -3.21 13.92
C LEU A 153 7.82 -2.48 12.59
N ASP A 154 7.98 -3.26 11.53
CA ASP A 154 8.00 -2.82 10.14
C ASP A 154 6.57 -2.71 9.58
N ILE A 155 5.70 -3.64 9.95
CA ILE A 155 4.32 -3.72 9.45
C ILE A 155 3.35 -4.14 10.55
N ILE A 156 2.19 -3.50 10.59
CA ILE A 156 1.06 -3.87 11.44
C ILE A 156 -0.19 -3.96 10.58
N VAL A 157 -0.91 -5.08 10.64
CA VAL A 157 -2.20 -5.26 9.98
C VAL A 157 -3.31 -5.25 11.02
N ILE A 158 -4.39 -4.53 10.75
CA ILE A 158 -5.64 -4.55 11.54
C ILE A 158 -6.73 -5.11 10.64
N ASP A 159 -7.20 -6.32 10.96
CA ASP A 159 -8.21 -7.07 10.21
C ASP A 159 -9.46 -7.32 11.07
N SER A 160 -10.54 -6.55 10.97
CA SER A 160 -10.79 -5.42 10.07
C SER A 160 -11.42 -4.23 10.78
N VAL A 161 -11.46 -3.07 10.11
CA VAL A 161 -12.10 -1.86 10.63
C VAL A 161 -13.59 -2.07 10.93
N ALA A 162 -14.27 -2.90 10.15
CA ALA A 162 -15.69 -3.15 10.36
C ALA A 162 -15.97 -3.77 11.73
N ALA A 163 -15.04 -4.58 12.24
CA ALA A 163 -15.12 -5.27 13.52
C ALA A 163 -14.59 -4.45 14.71
N LEU A 164 -14.12 -3.20 14.50
CA LEU A 164 -13.71 -2.30 15.59
C LEU A 164 -14.93 -1.73 16.33
N VAL A 165 -15.64 -2.58 17.05
CA VAL A 165 -16.83 -2.26 17.85
C VAL A 165 -16.40 -1.63 19.17
N THR A 166 -17.08 -0.59 19.63
CA THR A 166 -16.73 0.06 20.90
C THR A 166 -17.15 -0.79 22.09
N ARG A 167 -16.47 -0.66 23.23
CA ARG A 167 -16.92 -1.33 24.48
C ARG A 167 -18.36 -1.04 24.84
N GLN A 168 -18.78 0.22 24.70
CA GLN A 168 -20.15 0.64 24.95
C GLN A 168 -21.16 -0.12 24.06
N GLU A 169 -20.80 -0.41 22.81
CA GLU A 169 -21.65 -1.15 21.89
C GLU A 169 -21.64 -2.65 22.17
N LEU A 170 -20.52 -3.20 22.66
CA LEU A 170 -20.42 -4.61 23.08
C LEU A 170 -21.15 -4.91 24.40
N GLU A 171 -21.16 -3.96 25.33
CA GLU A 171 -21.86 -4.07 26.62
C GLU A 171 -23.35 -3.73 26.52
N GLY A 172 -23.77 -3.08 25.44
CA GLY A 172 -25.17 -2.73 25.16
C GLY A 172 -25.99 -3.92 24.68
N GLU A 173 -27.31 -3.72 24.57
CA GLU A 173 -28.23 -4.73 24.05
C GLU A 173 -28.34 -4.66 22.52
N ILE A 174 -28.63 -5.80 21.87
CA ILE A 174 -28.88 -5.84 20.43
C ILE A 174 -30.10 -4.96 20.12
N GLY A 175 -29.88 -3.88 19.38
CA GLY A 175 -30.90 -2.90 19.05
C GLY A 175 -30.66 -1.51 19.66
N ASP A 176 -29.70 -1.40 20.59
CA ASP A 176 -29.28 -0.12 21.14
C ASP A 176 -28.66 0.78 20.07
N SER A 177 -29.03 2.06 20.12
CA SER A 177 -28.59 3.05 19.15
C SER A 177 -27.23 3.65 19.54
N THR A 178 -26.15 3.18 18.93
CA THR A 178 -24.77 3.66 19.13
C THR A 178 -24.25 4.45 17.91
N VAL A 179 -25.11 5.31 17.34
CA VAL A 179 -24.83 5.98 16.06
C VAL A 179 -23.49 6.71 16.07
N GLY A 180 -22.61 6.29 15.15
CA GLY A 180 -21.32 6.92 14.89
C GLY A 180 -20.25 6.68 15.95
N ALA A 181 -20.44 5.76 16.89
CA ALA A 181 -19.45 5.43 17.92
C ALA A 181 -18.10 5.01 17.30
N GLN A 182 -18.13 4.03 16.39
CA GLN A 182 -16.94 3.57 15.65
C GLN A 182 -16.26 4.70 14.86
N ALA A 183 -17.03 5.58 14.21
CA ALA A 183 -16.47 6.69 13.44
C ALA A 183 -15.75 7.73 14.34
N ARG A 184 -16.28 8.00 15.53
CA ARG A 184 -15.64 8.86 16.54
C ARG A 184 -14.36 8.22 17.07
N LEU A 185 -14.40 6.93 17.39
CA LEU A 185 -13.23 6.15 17.82
C LEU A 185 -12.10 6.23 16.79
N MET A 186 -12.40 5.90 15.53
CA MET A 186 -11.42 5.95 14.43
C MET A 186 -10.84 7.35 14.23
N SER A 187 -11.68 8.39 14.31
CA SER A 187 -11.22 9.78 14.18
C SER A 187 -10.26 10.20 15.30
N ALA A 188 -10.55 9.79 16.53
CA ALA A 188 -9.70 10.08 17.69
C ALA A 188 -8.37 9.32 17.63
N ALA A 189 -8.41 8.04 17.27
CA ALA A 189 -7.24 7.18 17.18
C ALA A 189 -6.31 7.62 16.03
N LEU A 190 -6.82 7.76 14.81
CA LEU A 190 -5.99 8.11 13.65
C LEU A 190 -5.32 9.48 13.76
N ARG A 191 -5.96 10.43 14.46
CA ARG A 191 -5.37 11.75 14.76
C ARG A 191 -4.08 11.61 15.59
N LYS A 192 -4.03 10.65 16.52
CA LYS A 192 -2.84 10.36 17.34
C LYS A 192 -1.85 9.46 16.60
N LEU A 193 -2.35 8.38 15.99
CA LEU A 193 -1.55 7.34 15.34
C LEU A 193 -0.72 7.87 14.17
N THR A 194 -1.26 8.79 13.36
CA THR A 194 -0.59 9.24 12.12
C THR A 194 0.83 9.77 12.37
N ALA A 195 1.01 10.61 13.39
CA ALA A 195 2.31 11.21 13.69
C ALA A 195 3.31 10.17 14.23
N ILE A 196 2.86 9.26 15.09
CA ILE A 196 3.73 8.22 15.67
C ILE A 196 4.10 7.15 14.63
N ILE A 197 3.18 6.78 13.74
CA ILE A 197 3.41 5.84 12.63
C ILE A 197 4.52 6.39 11.73
N SER A 198 4.41 7.68 11.36
CA SER A 198 5.43 8.35 10.54
C SER A 198 6.81 8.34 11.18
N LYS A 199 6.90 8.60 12.50
CA LYS A 199 8.18 8.59 13.23
C LYS A 199 8.77 7.18 13.37
N ALA A 200 7.93 6.18 13.63
CA ALA A 200 8.34 4.78 13.80
C ALA A 200 8.74 4.10 12.49
N ARG A 201 8.39 4.71 11.33
CA ARG A 201 8.54 4.09 10.00
C ARG A 201 7.85 2.73 9.88
N THR A 202 6.81 2.48 10.67
CA THR A 202 5.94 1.30 10.57
C THR A 202 4.89 1.49 9.48
N CYS A 203 4.67 0.50 8.61
CA CYS A 203 3.53 0.48 7.70
C CYS A 203 2.30 -0.05 8.45
N VAL A 204 1.21 0.71 8.52
CA VAL A 204 -0.03 0.24 9.19
C VAL A 204 -1.12 0.05 8.15
N ILE A 205 -1.54 -1.20 7.96
CA ILE A 205 -2.58 -1.58 7.01
C ILE A 205 -3.88 -1.86 7.75
N PHE A 206 -4.93 -1.16 7.37
CA PHE A 206 -6.30 -1.46 7.79
C PHE A 206 -6.99 -2.21 6.65
N THR A 207 -7.52 -3.40 6.92
CA THR A 207 -8.49 -4.01 6.01
C THR A 207 -9.87 -3.42 6.30
N ASN A 208 -10.72 -3.34 5.28
CA ASN A 208 -12.07 -2.85 5.45
C ASN A 208 -13.06 -3.55 4.51
N GLN A 209 -14.32 -3.58 4.94
CA GLN A 209 -15.41 -4.14 4.14
C GLN A 209 -16.10 -3.03 3.35
N ILE A 210 -16.88 -3.42 2.34
CA ILE A 210 -17.80 -2.52 1.65
C ILE A 210 -19.17 -2.58 2.34
N ARG A 211 -19.81 -1.42 2.45
CA ARG A 211 -21.22 -1.24 2.83
C ARG A 211 -21.87 -0.31 1.82
N GLU A 212 -23.19 -0.35 1.71
CA GLU A 212 -23.94 0.57 0.86
C GLU A 212 -24.60 1.65 1.70
N LYS A 213 -24.60 2.89 1.20
CA LYS A 213 -25.38 3.98 1.78
C LYS A 213 -26.82 3.91 1.28
N ILE A 214 -27.74 3.70 2.21
CA ILE A 214 -29.17 3.75 1.93
C ILE A 214 -29.54 5.17 1.46
N GLY A 215 -30.36 5.26 0.42
CA GLY A 215 -30.91 6.53 -0.09
C GLY A 215 -30.08 7.25 -1.16
N VAL A 216 -29.00 6.65 -1.67
CA VAL A 216 -28.25 7.18 -2.82
C VAL A 216 -28.92 6.75 -4.13
N MET A 217 -29.62 7.66 -4.79
CA MET A 217 -30.29 7.41 -6.08
C MET A 217 -29.38 7.63 -7.31
N PHE A 218 -28.30 8.40 -7.16
CA PHE A 218 -27.34 8.70 -8.23
C PHE A 218 -25.90 8.57 -7.73
N GLY A 219 -25.03 7.97 -8.53
CA GLY A 219 -23.60 7.77 -8.22
C GLY A 219 -23.31 6.39 -7.59
N ASN A 220 -22.10 6.24 -7.02
CA ASN A 220 -21.71 4.99 -6.35
C ASN A 220 -22.22 4.99 -4.89
N PRO A 221 -23.09 4.05 -4.49
CA PRO A 221 -23.61 3.94 -3.12
C PRO A 221 -22.58 3.36 -2.12
N GLU A 222 -21.48 2.77 -2.62
CA GLU A 222 -20.50 2.09 -1.79
C GLU A 222 -19.76 3.04 -0.84
N THR A 223 -19.58 2.57 0.39
CA THR A 223 -18.78 3.22 1.43
C THR A 223 -18.03 2.18 2.25
N THR A 224 -17.11 2.64 3.08
CA THR A 224 -16.39 1.80 4.03
C THR A 224 -16.79 2.16 5.47
N PRO A 225 -16.89 1.17 6.38
CA PRO A 225 -17.04 1.36 7.83
C PRO A 225 -15.94 2.23 8.47
N GLY A 226 -16.14 2.68 9.71
CA GLY A 226 -15.19 3.54 10.43
C GLY A 226 -15.25 5.04 10.11
N GLY A 227 -16.29 5.47 9.39
CA GLY A 227 -16.49 6.89 9.03
C GLY A 227 -15.53 7.38 7.94
N LYS A 228 -15.28 8.70 7.89
CA LYS A 228 -14.43 9.31 6.84
C LYS A 228 -12.95 9.41 7.23
N ALA A 229 -12.60 9.25 8.51
CA ALA A 229 -11.26 9.53 9.02
C ALA A 229 -10.19 8.71 8.29
N LEU A 230 -10.38 7.39 8.19
CA LEU A 230 -9.43 6.50 7.51
C LEU A 230 -9.21 6.91 6.05
N LYS A 231 -10.28 7.31 5.35
CA LYS A 231 -10.18 7.79 3.96
C LYS A 231 -9.27 9.01 3.82
N PHE A 232 -9.18 9.89 4.81
CA PHE A 232 -8.32 11.08 4.78
C PHE A 232 -6.89 10.79 5.24
N TYR A 233 -6.73 10.01 6.31
CA TYR A 233 -5.43 9.70 6.90
C TYR A 233 -4.63 8.66 6.10
N ALA A 234 -5.29 7.70 5.45
CA ALA A 234 -4.63 6.75 4.57
C ALA A 234 -3.87 7.47 3.46
N SER A 235 -2.60 7.13 3.28
CA SER A 235 -1.77 7.62 2.18
C SER A 235 -2.06 6.85 0.89
N VAL A 236 -2.36 5.57 1.02
CA VAL A 236 -2.76 4.70 -0.08
C VAL A 236 -4.09 4.04 0.29
N ARG A 237 -5.02 3.98 -0.67
CA ARG A 237 -6.24 3.19 -0.55
C ARG A 237 -6.34 2.27 -1.76
N VAL A 238 -6.55 0.99 -1.51
CA VAL A 238 -6.64 -0.06 -2.52
C VAL A 238 -8.04 -0.67 -2.47
N ASP A 239 -8.75 -0.61 -3.59
CA ASP A 239 -10.01 -1.34 -3.81
C ASP A 239 -9.67 -2.68 -4.46
N ILE A 240 -9.90 -3.78 -3.76
CA ILE A 240 -9.61 -5.14 -4.24
C ILE A 240 -10.91 -5.92 -4.48
N ARG A 241 -11.05 -6.46 -5.69
CA ARG A 241 -12.26 -7.16 -6.15
C ARG A 241 -11.93 -8.46 -6.87
N ARG A 242 -12.70 -9.50 -6.60
CA ARG A 242 -12.77 -10.68 -7.45
C ARG A 242 -13.52 -10.32 -8.73
N ILE A 243 -12.90 -10.54 -9.88
CA ILE A 243 -13.48 -10.26 -11.21
C ILE A 243 -13.80 -11.54 -12.00
N GLY A 244 -13.27 -12.69 -11.59
CA GLY A 244 -13.55 -13.97 -12.23
C GLY A 244 -13.14 -15.17 -11.39
N ALA A 245 -13.58 -16.35 -11.81
CA ALA A 245 -13.13 -17.64 -11.26
C ALA A 245 -12.10 -18.26 -12.21
N ILE A 246 -11.03 -18.82 -11.65
CA ILE A 246 -10.06 -19.63 -12.40
C ILE A 246 -10.46 -21.09 -12.19
N LYS A 247 -10.67 -21.81 -13.29
CA LYS A 247 -11.12 -23.20 -13.28
C LYS A 247 -10.08 -24.09 -13.94
N SER A 248 -9.86 -25.26 -13.35
CA SER A 248 -9.10 -26.33 -13.98
C SER A 248 -9.91 -27.03 -15.08
N SER A 249 -9.25 -27.88 -15.86
CA SER A 249 -9.86 -28.61 -17.00
C SER A 249 -11.02 -29.52 -16.60
N ASP A 250 -11.07 -29.95 -15.35
CA ASP A 250 -12.14 -30.74 -14.73
C ASP A 250 -13.33 -29.88 -14.25
N GLY A 251 -13.24 -28.55 -14.36
CA GLY A 251 -14.26 -27.61 -13.92
C GLY A 251 -14.12 -27.15 -12.46
N THR A 252 -13.16 -27.70 -11.71
CA THR A 252 -12.92 -27.33 -10.31
C THR A 252 -12.38 -25.90 -10.23
N VAL A 253 -12.95 -25.06 -9.36
CA VAL A 253 -12.46 -23.68 -9.14
C VAL A 253 -11.19 -23.73 -8.30
N THR A 254 -10.05 -23.41 -8.91
CA THR A 254 -8.72 -23.47 -8.27
C THR A 254 -8.19 -22.12 -7.82
N GLY A 255 -8.86 -21.03 -8.22
CA GLY A 255 -8.51 -19.69 -7.77
C GLY A 255 -9.48 -18.63 -8.27
N ASN A 256 -9.10 -17.38 -8.02
CA ASN A 256 -9.84 -16.19 -8.39
C ASN A 256 -8.97 -15.26 -9.23
N ARG A 257 -9.53 -14.76 -10.33
CA ARG A 257 -8.96 -13.60 -11.02
C ARG A 257 -9.39 -12.38 -10.21
N THR A 258 -8.41 -11.60 -9.78
CA THR A 258 -8.58 -10.48 -8.86
C THR A 258 -8.02 -9.22 -9.48
N LYS A 259 -8.68 -8.10 -9.19
CA LYS A 259 -8.29 -6.76 -9.62
C LYS A 259 -8.10 -5.87 -8.40
N VAL A 260 -7.01 -5.13 -8.38
CA VAL A 260 -6.79 -4.03 -7.44
C VAL A 260 -6.84 -2.70 -8.19
N LYS A 261 -7.45 -1.69 -7.57
CA LYS A 261 -7.44 -0.30 -8.02
C LYS A 261 -6.92 0.60 -6.93
N VAL A 262 -5.92 1.41 -7.23
CA VAL A 262 -5.35 2.37 -6.28
C VAL A 262 -6.21 3.64 -6.29
N VAL A 263 -7.31 3.64 -5.54
CA VAL A 263 -8.29 4.75 -5.54
C VAL A 263 -7.78 6.02 -4.84
N LYS A 264 -6.67 5.91 -4.08
CA LYS A 264 -5.96 7.04 -3.49
C LYS A 264 -4.48 6.71 -3.39
N ASN A 265 -3.63 7.65 -3.77
CA ASN A 265 -2.19 7.55 -3.62
C ASN A 265 -1.61 8.95 -3.37
N LYS A 266 -0.90 9.14 -2.24
CA LYS A 266 -0.19 10.39 -1.89
C LYS A 266 1.30 10.35 -2.27
N LEU A 267 1.76 9.25 -2.87
CA LEU A 267 3.17 8.95 -3.10
C LEU A 267 3.50 8.82 -4.59
N ALA A 268 2.55 8.36 -5.39
CA ALA A 268 2.61 8.28 -6.84
C ALA A 268 1.22 8.62 -7.44
N PRO A 269 1.09 8.70 -8.78
CA PRO A 269 -0.22 8.92 -9.41
C PRO A 269 -1.27 7.88 -8.98
N PRO A 270 -2.49 8.31 -8.59
CA PRO A 270 -3.59 7.41 -8.26
C PRO A 270 -4.30 6.86 -9.51
N TYR A 271 -5.27 5.98 -9.27
CA TYR A 271 -6.19 5.38 -10.26
C TYR A 271 -5.58 4.37 -11.23
N THR A 272 -4.37 3.93 -10.94
CA THR A 272 -3.75 2.75 -11.52
C THR A 272 -4.47 1.47 -11.07
N GLU A 273 -4.36 0.44 -11.90
CA GLU A 273 -5.02 -0.84 -11.71
C GLU A 273 -4.03 -1.98 -11.98
N ALA A 274 -4.21 -3.11 -11.30
CA ALA A 274 -3.48 -4.33 -11.57
C ALA A 274 -4.42 -5.53 -11.48
N GLU A 275 -4.28 -6.47 -12.41
CA GLU A 275 -5.02 -7.73 -12.41
C GLU A 275 -4.06 -8.89 -12.20
N PHE A 276 -4.44 -9.82 -11.32
CA PHE A 276 -3.60 -10.94 -10.95
C PHE A 276 -4.47 -12.13 -10.51
N ASP A 277 -3.82 -13.28 -10.34
CA ASP A 277 -4.47 -14.51 -9.95
C ASP A 277 -4.21 -14.78 -8.47
N ILE A 278 -5.25 -15.05 -7.69
CA ILE A 278 -5.14 -15.61 -6.33
C ILE A 278 -5.52 -17.09 -6.42
N MET A 279 -4.53 -17.97 -6.28
CA MET A 279 -4.71 -19.42 -6.24
C MET A 279 -4.95 -19.87 -4.80
N TYR A 280 -5.92 -20.76 -4.56
CA TYR A 280 -6.28 -21.15 -3.18
C TYR A 280 -5.17 -21.93 -2.44
N ASN A 281 -4.27 -22.56 -3.17
CA ASN A 281 -3.16 -23.34 -2.63
C ASN A 281 -1.83 -22.56 -2.53
N GLU A 282 -1.67 -21.46 -3.27
CA GLU A 282 -0.39 -20.74 -3.44
C GLU A 282 -0.46 -19.25 -3.03
N GLY A 283 -1.66 -18.65 -3.01
CA GLY A 283 -1.82 -17.21 -2.83
C GLY A 283 -1.72 -16.44 -4.14
N ILE A 284 -1.13 -15.24 -4.10
CA ILE A 284 -0.98 -14.39 -5.29
C ILE A 284 0.08 -15.02 -6.22
N SER A 285 -0.33 -15.37 -7.45
CA SER A 285 0.53 -16.08 -8.39
C SER A 285 1.52 -15.15 -9.08
N ASN A 286 2.80 -15.27 -8.73
CA ASN A 286 3.87 -14.51 -9.37
C ASN A 286 4.11 -14.92 -10.82
N VAL A 287 3.96 -16.20 -11.13
CA VAL A 287 4.08 -16.70 -12.51
C VAL A 287 2.99 -16.12 -13.41
N GLY A 288 1.75 -16.07 -12.93
CA GLY A 288 0.65 -15.46 -13.68
C GLY A 288 0.89 -13.97 -13.94
N SER A 289 1.41 -13.24 -12.95
CA SER A 289 1.73 -11.83 -13.10
C SER A 289 2.93 -11.58 -14.00
N MET A 290 3.95 -12.44 -13.97
CA MET A 290 5.10 -12.37 -14.88
C MET A 290 4.65 -12.58 -16.33
N LEU A 291 3.79 -13.56 -16.57
CA LEU A 291 3.19 -13.82 -17.89
C LEU A 291 2.41 -12.59 -18.40
N ASP A 292 1.61 -11.97 -17.55
CA ASP A 292 0.87 -10.74 -17.87
C ASP A 292 1.80 -9.57 -18.25
N LEU A 293 2.81 -9.30 -17.42
CA LEU A 293 3.80 -8.25 -17.69
C LEU A 293 4.59 -8.49 -18.97
N ALA A 294 5.01 -9.73 -19.19
CA ALA A 294 5.76 -10.09 -20.39
C ALA A 294 4.92 -9.95 -21.66
N MET A 295 3.60 -10.20 -21.59
CA MET A 295 2.68 -9.90 -22.70
C MET A 295 2.47 -8.39 -22.88
N GLU A 296 2.33 -7.63 -21.79
CA GLU A 296 2.17 -6.16 -21.84
C GLU A 296 3.38 -5.46 -22.46
N PHE A 297 4.59 -5.97 -22.22
CA PHE A 297 5.83 -5.41 -22.77
C PHE A 297 6.24 -6.02 -24.12
N ASP A 298 5.35 -6.76 -24.77
CA ASP A 298 5.59 -7.43 -26.06
C ASP A 298 6.79 -8.41 -26.05
N ILE A 299 7.22 -8.85 -24.86
CA ILE A 299 8.26 -9.89 -24.68
C ILE A 299 7.69 -11.26 -25.07
N LEU A 300 6.45 -11.52 -24.64
CA LEU A 300 5.67 -12.67 -25.06
C LEU A 300 4.64 -12.24 -26.10
N GLN A 301 4.68 -12.87 -27.27
CA GLN A 301 3.79 -12.54 -28.38
C GLN A 301 2.59 -13.47 -28.40
N LYS A 302 1.39 -12.89 -28.39
CA LYS A 302 0.14 -13.63 -28.52
C LYS A 302 -0.38 -13.56 -29.95
N ARG A 303 -0.50 -14.71 -30.62
CA ARG A 303 -1.13 -14.87 -31.94
C ARG A 303 -2.33 -15.80 -31.83
N GLY A 304 -3.53 -15.22 -31.78
CA GLY A 304 -4.76 -15.96 -31.48
C GLY A 304 -4.73 -16.53 -30.05
N SER A 305 -4.82 -17.86 -29.92
CA SER A 305 -4.66 -18.57 -28.65
C SER A 305 -3.20 -18.91 -28.32
N TRP A 306 -2.27 -18.81 -29.27
CA TRP A 306 -0.88 -19.21 -29.07
C TRP A 306 -0.03 -18.10 -28.47
N ILE A 307 0.77 -18.43 -27.46
CA ILE A 307 1.76 -17.56 -26.84
C ILE A 307 3.14 -18.04 -27.28
N SER A 308 3.98 -17.13 -27.75
CA SER A 308 5.33 -17.41 -28.26
C SER A 308 6.38 -16.55 -27.56
N TYR A 309 7.58 -17.09 -27.39
CA TYR A 309 8.75 -16.40 -26.85
C TYR A 309 9.94 -16.56 -27.79
N LYS A 310 10.62 -15.46 -28.13
CA LYS A 310 11.78 -15.46 -29.07
C LYS A 310 11.54 -16.27 -30.37
N GLY A 311 10.32 -16.21 -30.90
CA GLY A 311 9.91 -16.93 -32.12
C GLY A 311 9.53 -18.40 -31.94
N SER A 312 9.73 -19.00 -30.76
CA SER A 312 9.30 -20.36 -30.43
C SER A 312 7.92 -20.36 -29.80
N GLN A 313 7.07 -21.33 -30.16
CA GLN A 313 5.75 -21.50 -29.54
C GLN A 313 5.91 -22.02 -28.11
N LEU A 314 5.44 -21.25 -27.14
CA LEU A 314 5.51 -21.59 -25.72
C LEU A 314 4.35 -22.50 -25.32
N ALA A 315 3.12 -22.01 -25.54
CA ALA A 315 1.91 -22.76 -25.20
C ALA A 315 0.66 -22.20 -25.89
N GLN A 316 -0.41 -22.99 -25.91
CA GLN A 316 -1.72 -22.56 -26.33
C GLN A 316 -2.57 -22.18 -25.11
N GLY A 317 -2.88 -20.90 -24.98
CA GLY A 317 -3.67 -20.35 -23.87
C GLY A 317 -2.82 -19.96 -22.67
N ARG A 318 -3.44 -19.19 -21.78
CA ARG A 318 -2.80 -18.60 -20.60
C ARG A 318 -2.37 -19.65 -19.59
N ASP A 319 -3.27 -20.59 -19.26
CA ASP A 319 -3.01 -21.57 -18.21
C ASP A 319 -1.90 -22.54 -18.60
N ALA A 320 -1.88 -22.98 -19.86
CA ALA A 320 -0.78 -23.81 -20.38
C ALA A 320 0.56 -23.07 -20.37
N ALA A 321 0.57 -21.76 -20.65
CA ALA A 321 1.79 -20.95 -20.55
C ALA A 321 2.27 -20.81 -19.10
N LYS A 322 1.36 -20.70 -18.11
CA LYS A 322 1.73 -20.70 -16.69
C LYS A 322 2.38 -22.01 -16.29
N GLU A 323 1.84 -23.15 -16.73
CA GLU A 323 2.43 -24.46 -16.44
C GLU A 323 3.80 -24.63 -17.12
N ALA A 324 3.97 -24.15 -18.36
CA ALA A 324 5.26 -24.15 -19.04
C ALA A 324 6.32 -23.34 -18.28
N LEU A 325 5.96 -22.14 -17.80
CA LEU A 325 6.84 -21.29 -16.98
C LEU A 325 7.14 -21.88 -15.61
N LYS A 326 6.20 -22.63 -15.01
CA LYS A 326 6.42 -23.35 -13.75
C LYS A 326 7.36 -24.55 -13.93
N ALA A 327 7.28 -25.22 -15.08
CA ALA A 327 8.09 -26.40 -15.38
C ALA A 327 9.54 -26.06 -15.75
N ASP A 328 9.79 -24.88 -16.33
CA ASP A 328 11.11 -24.44 -16.79
C ASP A 328 11.58 -23.17 -16.08
N ALA A 329 12.41 -23.35 -15.04
CA ALA A 329 12.98 -22.27 -14.26
C ALA A 329 13.98 -21.40 -15.08
N ALA A 330 14.65 -21.96 -16.08
CA ALA A 330 15.60 -21.20 -16.91
C ALA A 330 14.84 -20.24 -17.84
N LEU A 331 13.76 -20.73 -18.44
CA LEU A 331 12.85 -19.90 -19.23
C LEU A 331 12.19 -18.80 -18.40
N TYR A 332 11.74 -19.12 -17.18
CA TYR A 332 11.18 -18.12 -16.27
C TYR A 332 12.19 -17.02 -15.95
N ALA A 333 13.44 -17.37 -15.63
CA ALA A 333 14.50 -16.41 -15.32
C ALA A 333 14.83 -15.49 -16.51
N ASP A 334 14.92 -16.03 -17.73
CA ASP A 334 15.18 -15.27 -18.96
C ASP A 334 14.05 -14.27 -19.27
N ILE A 335 12.78 -14.68 -19.05
CA ILE A 335 11.63 -13.76 -19.18
C ILE A 335 11.64 -12.71 -18.06
N GLU A 336 11.93 -13.11 -16.82
CA GLU A 336 11.99 -12.20 -15.69
C GLU A 336 13.06 -11.12 -15.89
N GLU A 337 14.25 -11.48 -16.38
CA GLU A 337 15.32 -10.54 -16.69
C GLU A 337 14.90 -9.56 -17.79
N ALA A 338 14.29 -10.04 -18.87
CA ALA A 338 13.76 -9.20 -19.94
C ALA A 338 12.68 -8.21 -19.43
N VAL A 339 11.78 -8.67 -18.55
CA VAL A 339 10.74 -7.83 -17.95
C VAL A 339 11.36 -6.76 -17.04
N LYS A 340 12.34 -7.14 -16.19
CA LYS A 340 13.06 -6.19 -15.32
C LYS A 340 13.81 -5.13 -16.12
N ALA A 341 14.47 -5.52 -17.22
CA ALA A 341 15.13 -4.57 -18.12
C ALA A 341 14.14 -3.55 -18.69
N LYS A 342 12.95 -4.00 -19.15
CA LYS A 342 11.89 -3.12 -19.64
C LYS A 342 11.31 -2.20 -18.57
N LEU A 343 11.18 -2.67 -17.33
CA LEU A 343 10.75 -1.84 -16.20
C LEU A 343 11.77 -0.74 -15.88
N ALA A 344 13.07 -1.07 -15.92
CA ALA A 344 14.15 -0.11 -15.71
C ALA A 344 14.18 0.96 -16.81
N GLU A 345 14.01 0.58 -18.09
CA GLU A 345 13.90 1.53 -19.21
C GLU A 345 12.75 2.53 -19.03
N LYS A 346 11.62 2.07 -18.46
CA LYS A 346 10.44 2.90 -18.20
C LYS A 346 10.55 3.74 -16.91
N GLY A 347 11.66 3.65 -16.17
CA GLY A 347 11.87 4.39 -14.92
C GLY A 347 10.97 3.95 -13.77
N ILE A 348 10.45 2.71 -13.82
CA ILE A 348 9.60 2.14 -12.77
C ILE A 348 10.51 1.41 -11.78
N SER A 349 10.58 1.88 -10.53
CA SER A 349 11.43 1.23 -9.52
C SER A 349 10.83 -0.12 -9.11
N THR A 350 11.51 -1.20 -9.45
CA THR A 350 11.29 -2.50 -8.79
C THR A 350 11.92 -2.40 -7.40
N GLY A 351 11.12 -2.41 -6.33
CA GLY A 351 11.56 -2.23 -4.93
C GLY A 351 12.45 -3.36 -4.37
N GLY A 352 13.44 -3.82 -5.13
CA GLY A 352 14.50 -4.69 -4.65
C GLY A 352 15.50 -3.88 -3.83
N GLY A 353 15.59 -4.20 -2.54
CA GLY A 353 16.55 -3.57 -1.63
C GLY A 353 17.96 -3.62 -2.20
N GLY A 354 18.59 -2.45 -2.30
CA GLY A 354 20.03 -2.34 -2.43
C GLY A 354 20.66 -2.88 -1.16
N GLY A 355 21.02 -4.16 -1.17
CA GLY A 355 22.11 -4.66 -0.36
C GLY A 355 23.38 -4.06 -0.97
N SER A 356 23.89 -3.01 -0.35
CA SER A 356 25.27 -2.56 -0.57
C SER A 356 26.19 -3.74 -0.26
N ALA A 357 26.86 -4.22 -1.30
CA ALA A 357 28.10 -4.95 -1.11
C ALA A 357 29.14 -3.96 -0.56
N GLU A 358 29.45 -4.10 0.72
CA GLU A 358 30.76 -3.83 1.31
C GLU A 358 31.14 -5.00 2.22
#